data_AF-A0A254Q951-F1
#
_entry.id   AF-A0A254Q951-F1
#
_cell.length_a   1.000
_cell.length_b   1.000
_cell.length_c   1.000
_cell.angle_alpha   90.00
_cell.angle_beta   90.00
_cell.angle_gamma   90.00
#
_symmetry.space_group_name_H-M   'P 1'
#
loop_
_entity.id
_entity.type
_entity.pdbx_description
1 polymer ?
#
loop_
_entity_poly.entity_id
_entity_poly.type
_entity_poly.pdbx_seq_one_letter_code
_entity_poly.pdbx_strand_id
1 'polypeptide(L)'
;MYRLMSIPIVVIGLFTSACQTSMLKQFESIKPGMEKDDVLDLMGSPNQTQRVSGKDRWYYTFYDKRIRFQKEVQFVDNTAIYIGEVYQPPADQTAVAVDARNEERNKSLDEQAKKEVIENRKAYDAYEAQTKGTDKVRYLPTFEPIR
;
A
#
# COMPACT_ATOMS: atom_id res chain seq x y z
N MET A 1 -57.09 -23.07 -38.05
CA MET A 1 -57.37 -22.26 -36.83
C MET A 1 -56.16 -22.22 -35.88
N TYR A 2 -54.96 -21.84 -36.35
CA TYR A 2 -53.74 -21.74 -35.51
C TYR A 2 -53.08 -20.36 -35.53
N ARG A 3 -53.65 -19.38 -36.25
CA ARG A 3 -53.05 -18.04 -36.41
C ARG A 3 -53.36 -17.05 -35.27
N LEU A 4 -54.28 -17.40 -34.36
CA LEU A 4 -54.71 -16.52 -33.26
C LEU A 4 -54.08 -16.88 -31.90
N MET A 5 -53.41 -18.04 -31.78
CA MET A 5 -52.79 -18.50 -30.51
C MET A 5 -51.35 -18.02 -30.31
N SER A 6 -50.71 -17.43 -31.32
CA SER A 6 -49.33 -16.95 -31.26
C SER A 6 -49.18 -15.51 -30.73
N ILE A 7 -50.26 -14.72 -30.77
CA ILE A 7 -50.27 -13.31 -30.34
C ILE A 7 -50.02 -13.13 -28.83
N PRO A 8 -50.63 -13.90 -27.90
CA PRO A 8 -50.43 -13.67 -26.47
C PRO A 8 -49.01 -14.03 -26.00
N ILE A 9 -48.34 -14.98 -26.67
CA ILE A 9 -46.97 -15.42 -26.30
C ILE A 9 -45.94 -14.35 -26.66
N VAL A 10 -46.13 -13.65 -27.79
CA VAL A 10 -45.22 -12.57 -28.23
C VAL A 10 -45.33 -11.33 -27.32
N VAL A 11 -46.53 -11.02 -26.83
CA VAL A 11 -46.74 -9.89 -25.90
C VAL A 11 -46.10 -10.15 -24.54
N ILE A 12 -46.16 -11.38 -24.02
CA ILE A 12 -45.54 -11.73 -22.72
C ILE A 12 -44.01 -11.68 -22.79
N GLY A 13 -43.39 -12.05 -23.93
CA GLY A 13 -41.94 -11.98 -24.11
C GLY A 13 -41.36 -10.54 -24.19
N LEU A 14 -42.18 -9.56 -24.57
CA LEU A 14 -41.75 -8.17 -24.65
C LEU A 14 -41.66 -7.50 -23.27
N PHE A 15 -42.41 -7.97 -22.26
CA PHE A 15 -42.38 -7.41 -20.91
C PHE A 15 -41.20 -7.91 -20.05
N THR A 16 -40.53 -9.01 -20.43
CA THR A 16 -39.36 -9.52 -19.71
C THR A 16 -38.03 -8.92 -20.17
N SER A 17 -38.05 -8.00 -21.13
CA SER A 17 -36.83 -7.44 -21.75
C SER A 17 -36.33 -6.14 -21.11
N ALA A 18 -36.99 -5.64 -20.06
CA ALA A 18 -36.72 -4.33 -19.49
C ALA A 18 -36.26 -4.42 -18.03
N CYS A 19 -34.98 -4.74 -17.80
CA CYS A 19 -34.21 -4.28 -16.63
C CYS A 19 -32.76 -4.75 -16.72
N GLN A 20 -32.00 -4.22 -17.69
CA GLN A 20 -30.54 -4.22 -17.59
C GLN A 20 -30.11 -2.79 -17.24
N THR A 21 -30.43 -2.36 -16.01
CA THR A 21 -29.87 -1.11 -15.47
C THR A 21 -28.35 -1.28 -15.42
N SER A 22 -27.63 -0.38 -16.08
CA SER A 22 -26.17 -0.40 -16.03
C SER A 22 -25.73 -0.14 -14.59
N MET A 23 -25.08 -1.13 -13.97
CA MET A 23 -24.54 -1.04 -12.61
C MET A 23 -23.59 0.17 -12.44
N LEU A 24 -22.95 0.61 -13.54
CA LEU A 24 -22.14 1.82 -13.56
C LEU A 24 -22.97 3.09 -13.29
N LYS A 25 -24.18 3.20 -13.87
CA LYS A 25 -25.09 4.32 -13.59
C LYS A 25 -25.64 4.26 -12.17
N GLN A 26 -25.83 3.05 -11.64
CA GLN A 26 -26.24 2.87 -10.24
C GLN A 26 -25.14 3.35 -9.29
N PHE A 27 -23.87 3.17 -9.64
CA PHE A 27 -22.74 3.71 -8.86
C PHE A 27 -22.73 5.24 -8.78
N GLU A 28 -23.15 5.94 -9.85
CA GLU A 28 -23.27 7.41 -9.86
C GLU A 28 -24.34 7.94 -8.89
N SER A 29 -25.26 7.09 -8.45
CA SER A 29 -26.28 7.49 -7.47
C SER A 29 -25.76 7.56 -6.03
N ILE A 30 -24.63 6.92 -5.75
CA ILE A 30 -23.99 6.90 -4.44
C ILE A 30 -23.37 8.28 -4.17
N LYS A 31 -23.59 8.83 -2.97
CA LYS A 31 -23.06 10.13 -2.57
C LYS A 31 -22.28 10.06 -1.26
N PRO A 32 -21.30 10.94 -1.06
CA PRO A 32 -20.64 11.06 0.23
C PRO A 32 -21.67 11.37 1.32
N GLY A 33 -21.54 10.73 2.47
CA GLY A 33 -22.49 10.79 3.58
C GLY A 33 -23.47 9.62 3.67
N MET A 34 -23.53 8.74 2.66
CA MET A 34 -24.34 7.51 2.75
C MET A 34 -23.75 6.51 3.74
N GLU A 35 -24.61 5.79 4.46
CA GLU A 35 -24.16 4.72 5.35
C GLU A 35 -23.74 3.49 4.55
N LYS A 36 -22.89 2.63 5.15
CA LYS A 36 -22.47 1.38 4.50
C LYS A 36 -23.64 0.52 4.06
N ASP A 37 -24.69 0.45 4.88
CA ASP A 37 -25.85 -0.39 4.61
C ASP A 37 -26.63 0.13 3.38
N ASP A 38 -26.82 1.45 3.26
CA ASP A 38 -27.41 2.07 2.06
C ASP A 38 -26.60 1.76 0.81
N VAL A 39 -25.26 1.80 0.91
CA VAL A 39 -24.38 1.48 -0.21
C VAL A 39 -24.47 0.00 -0.59
N LEU A 40 -24.59 -0.90 0.39
CA LEU A 40 -24.81 -2.32 0.15
C LEU A 40 -26.18 -2.58 -0.48
N ASP A 41 -27.22 -1.88 -0.07
CA ASP A 41 -28.56 -2.02 -0.66
C ASP A 41 -28.60 -1.52 -2.10
N LEU A 42 -27.85 -0.45 -2.41
CA LEU A 42 -27.78 0.10 -3.76
C LEU A 42 -26.87 -0.70 -4.70
N MET A 43 -25.69 -1.14 -4.27
CA MET A 43 -24.70 -1.75 -5.17
C MET A 43 -24.49 -3.24 -4.95
N GLY A 44 -24.99 -3.78 -3.84
CA GLY A 44 -24.63 -5.10 -3.35
C GLY A 44 -23.20 -5.15 -2.79
N SER A 45 -22.75 -6.39 -2.56
CA SER A 45 -21.43 -6.66 -2.03
C SER A 45 -20.31 -6.18 -2.98
N PRO A 46 -19.29 -5.48 -2.46
CA PRO A 46 -18.13 -5.08 -3.26
C PRO A 46 -17.32 -6.29 -3.73
N ASN A 47 -16.58 -6.12 -4.82
CA ASN A 47 -15.69 -7.17 -5.32
C ASN A 47 -14.49 -7.40 -4.41
N GLN A 48 -13.99 -6.33 -3.79
CA GLN A 48 -12.87 -6.37 -2.87
C GLN A 48 -13.06 -5.35 -1.76
N THR A 49 -12.71 -5.74 -0.54
CA THR A 49 -12.68 -4.88 0.63
C THR A 49 -11.27 -4.83 1.20
N GLN A 50 -10.86 -3.66 1.69
CA GLN A 50 -9.57 -3.46 2.32
C GLN A 50 -9.71 -2.47 3.47
N ARG A 51 -9.13 -2.78 4.64
CA ARG A 51 -9.08 -1.84 5.77
C ARG A 51 -7.67 -1.28 5.91
N VAL A 52 -7.52 0.03 5.76
CA VAL A 52 -6.21 0.71 5.80
C VAL A 52 -6.33 2.02 6.55
N SER A 53 -5.46 2.25 7.53
CA SER A 53 -5.38 3.51 8.31
C SER A 53 -6.72 3.93 8.93
N GLY A 54 -7.50 2.96 9.45
CA GLY A 54 -8.81 3.21 10.06
C GLY A 54 -9.95 3.43 9.07
N LYS A 55 -9.69 3.40 7.76
CA LYS A 55 -10.69 3.53 6.70
C LYS A 55 -11.01 2.17 6.10
N ASP A 56 -12.28 1.93 5.82
CA ASP A 56 -12.71 0.77 5.04
C ASP A 56 -12.85 1.17 3.58
N ARG A 57 -12.11 0.53 2.69
CA ARG A 57 -12.08 0.79 1.26
C ARG A 57 -12.74 -0.35 0.52
N TRP A 58 -13.76 -0.05 -0.24
CA TRP A 58 -14.51 -1.00 -1.04
C TRP A 58 -14.28 -0.70 -2.51
N TYR A 59 -14.06 -1.76 -3.29
CA TYR A 59 -13.78 -1.66 -4.71
C TYR A 59 -14.86 -2.37 -5.52
N TYR A 60 -15.43 -1.64 -6.46
CA TYR A 60 -16.38 -2.15 -7.43
C TYR A 60 -15.72 -2.18 -8.81
N THR A 61 -15.74 -3.35 -9.45
CA THR A 61 -15.22 -3.55 -10.80
C THR A 61 -16.38 -3.65 -11.77
N PHE A 62 -16.39 -2.76 -12.76
CA PHE A 62 -17.37 -2.72 -13.84
C PHE A 62 -16.72 -3.10 -15.16
N TYR A 63 -17.52 -3.68 -16.06
CA TYR A 63 -17.11 -3.99 -17.42
C TYR A 63 -18.06 -3.29 -18.39
N ASP A 64 -17.53 -2.36 -19.19
CA ASP A 64 -18.26 -1.78 -20.31
C ASP A 64 -17.49 -2.05 -21.61
N LYS A 65 -18.14 -2.72 -22.57
CA LYS A 65 -17.57 -3.06 -23.89
C LYS A 65 -16.13 -3.63 -23.84
N ARG A 66 -15.86 -4.52 -22.88
CA ARG A 66 -14.55 -5.18 -22.60
C ARG A 66 -13.51 -4.31 -21.90
N ILE A 67 -13.81 -3.05 -21.60
CA ILE A 67 -12.97 -2.19 -20.78
C ILE A 67 -13.36 -2.39 -19.31
N ARG A 68 -12.37 -2.69 -18.48
CA ARG A 68 -12.53 -2.85 -17.04
C ARG A 68 -12.35 -1.48 -16.38
N PHE A 69 -13.35 -1.04 -15.63
CA PHE A 69 -13.30 0.14 -14.78
C PHE A 69 -13.35 -0.30 -13.33
N GLN A 70 -12.59 0.38 -12.47
CA GLN A 70 -12.65 0.15 -11.03
C GLN A 70 -12.99 1.47 -10.36
N LYS A 71 -13.99 1.43 -9.47
CA LYS A 71 -14.35 2.55 -8.61
C LYS A 71 -14.14 2.16 -7.16
N GLU A 72 -13.84 3.16 -6.35
CA GLU A 72 -13.54 3.02 -4.94
C GLU A 72 -14.57 3.81 -4.12
N VAL A 73 -15.00 3.20 -3.01
CA VAL A 73 -15.76 3.86 -1.95
C VAL A 73 -14.98 3.71 -0.65
N GLN A 74 -14.69 4.81 0.04
CA GLN A 74 -14.04 4.77 1.34
C GLN A 74 -15.03 5.17 2.42
N PHE A 75 -14.99 4.44 3.53
CA PHE A 75 -15.82 4.64 4.69
C PHE A 75 -14.98 4.94 5.92
N VAL A 76 -15.52 5.82 6.77
CA VAL A 76 -15.06 6.09 8.13
C VAL A 76 -16.30 6.10 9.01
N ASP A 77 -16.25 5.39 10.13
CA ASP A 77 -17.37 5.30 11.09
C ASP A 77 -18.71 4.98 10.40
N ASN A 78 -18.68 3.95 9.55
CA ASN A 78 -19.84 3.49 8.77
C ASN A 78 -20.37 4.45 7.70
N THR A 79 -19.74 5.60 7.49
CA THR A 79 -20.19 6.65 6.56
C THR A 79 -19.24 6.78 5.36
N ALA A 80 -19.79 6.87 4.15
CA ALA A 80 -19.01 7.05 2.92
C ALA A 80 -18.40 8.46 2.87
N ILE A 81 -17.06 8.56 2.93
CA ILE A 81 -16.33 9.83 2.89
C ILE A 81 -15.79 10.16 1.49
N TYR A 82 -15.56 9.13 0.67
CA TYR A 82 -14.99 9.28 -0.67
C TYR A 82 -15.63 8.26 -1.59
N ILE A 83 -16.02 8.70 -2.78
CA ILE A 83 -16.56 7.88 -3.86
C ILE A 83 -15.93 8.38 -5.14
N GLY A 84 -15.31 7.50 -5.90
CA GLY A 84 -14.67 7.92 -7.13
C GLY A 84 -13.80 6.86 -7.78
N GLU A 85 -12.78 7.32 -8.48
CA GLU A 85 -11.78 6.44 -9.08
C GLU A 85 -10.81 5.93 -8.02
N VAL A 86 -10.25 4.75 -8.28
CA VAL A 86 -9.22 4.16 -7.42
C VAL A 86 -8.07 5.15 -7.31
N TYR A 87 -7.75 5.54 -6.07
CA TYR A 87 -6.59 6.39 -5.84
C TYR A 87 -5.33 5.68 -6.34
N GLN A 88 -4.71 6.20 -7.40
CA GLN A 88 -3.39 5.80 -7.83
C GLN A 88 -2.37 6.74 -7.18
N PRO A 89 -1.38 6.22 -6.43
CA PRO A 89 -0.33 7.07 -5.91
C PRO A 89 0.37 7.76 -7.09
N PRO A 90 0.77 9.03 -6.94
CA PRO A 90 1.52 9.72 -7.97
C PRO A 90 2.81 8.93 -8.28
N ALA A 91 3.30 9.04 -9.53
CA ALA A 91 4.34 8.15 -10.07
C ALA A 91 5.61 8.08 -9.21
N ASP A 92 5.92 9.15 -8.49
CA ASP A 92 7.04 9.33 -7.58
C ASP A 92 6.90 8.60 -6.23
N GLN A 93 5.69 8.13 -5.89
CA GLN A 93 5.36 7.38 -4.68
C GLN A 93 4.96 5.93 -4.98
N THR A 94 5.15 5.49 -6.22
CA THR A 94 5.00 4.08 -6.57
C THR A 94 6.05 3.24 -5.84
N ALA A 95 5.74 1.96 -5.59
CA ALA A 95 6.67 1.03 -4.95
C ALA A 95 8.03 1.02 -5.66
N VAL A 96 8.03 1.04 -7.00
CA VAL A 96 9.25 1.10 -7.82
C VAL A 96 10.09 2.35 -7.55
N ALA A 97 9.44 3.52 -7.45
CA ALA A 97 10.14 4.78 -7.17
C ALA A 97 10.70 4.82 -5.74
N VAL A 98 9.97 4.25 -4.77
CA VAL A 98 10.44 4.12 -3.38
C VAL A 98 11.59 3.14 -3.27
N ASP A 99 11.51 1.98 -3.94
CA ASP A 99 12.57 0.98 -3.96
C ASP A 99 13.86 1.53 -4.55
N ALA A 100 13.78 2.27 -5.67
CA ALA A 100 14.94 2.93 -6.26
C ALA A 100 15.60 3.94 -5.30
N ARG A 101 14.81 4.75 -4.58
CA ARG A 101 15.33 5.69 -3.56
C ARG A 101 15.96 4.97 -2.37
N ASN A 102 15.38 3.86 -1.94
CA ASN A 102 15.91 3.06 -0.84
C ASN A 102 17.22 2.39 -1.23
N GLU A 103 17.31 1.86 -2.45
CA GLU A 103 18.54 1.27 -2.98
C GLU A 103 19.68 2.30 -3.04
N GLU A 104 19.41 3.50 -3.56
CA GLU A 104 20.38 4.60 -3.59
C GLU A 104 20.85 4.99 -2.18
N ARG A 105 19.91 5.11 -1.23
CA ARG A 105 20.23 5.41 0.17
C ARG A 105 21.07 4.30 0.80
N ASN A 106 20.70 3.04 0.62
CA ASN A 106 21.44 1.90 1.16
C ASN A 106 22.88 1.85 0.63
N LYS A 107 23.08 2.11 -0.66
CA LYS A 107 24.41 2.18 -1.25
C LYS A 107 25.26 3.29 -0.61
N SER A 108 24.69 4.46 -0.37
CA SER A 108 25.41 5.56 0.29
C SER A 108 25.79 5.23 1.74
N LEU A 109 24.92 4.53 2.47
CA LEU A 109 25.19 4.07 3.84
C LEU A 109 26.28 3.00 3.88
N ASP A 110 26.25 2.06 2.93
CA ASP A 110 27.29 1.03 2.80
C ASP A 110 28.66 1.65 2.50
N GLU A 111 28.71 2.69 1.67
CA GLU A 111 29.95 3.43 1.38
C GLU A 111 30.45 4.20 2.60
N GLN A 112 29.57 4.82 3.38
CA GLN A 112 29.93 5.49 4.63
C GLN A 112 30.44 4.50 5.67
N ALA A 113 29.75 3.38 5.88
CA ALA A 113 30.15 2.35 6.83
C ALA A 113 31.53 1.76 6.47
N LYS A 114 31.82 1.55 5.17
CA LYS A 114 33.16 1.13 4.72
C LYS A 114 34.24 2.15 5.06
N LYS A 115 33.97 3.44 4.89
CA LYS A 115 34.92 4.51 5.26
C LYS A 115 35.16 4.53 6.77
N GLU A 116 34.10 4.47 7.56
CA GLU A 116 34.20 4.43 9.03
C GLU A 116 35.00 3.21 9.52
N VAL A 117 34.81 2.03 8.95
CA VAL A 117 35.60 0.84 9.29
C VAL A 117 37.08 1.05 9.01
N ILE A 118 37.42 1.65 7.86
CA ILE A 118 38.81 1.94 7.49
C ILE A 118 39.42 2.98 8.43
N GLU A 119 38.68 4.04 8.76
CA GLU A 119 39.12 5.08 9.69
C GLU A 119 39.31 4.55 11.11
N ASN A 120 38.35 3.79 11.62
CA ASN A 120 38.44 3.14 12.92
C ASN A 120 39.64 2.18 13.00
N ARG A 121 39.91 1.42 11.93
CA ARG A 121 41.08 0.55 11.86
C ARG A 121 42.39 1.36 11.92
N LYS A 122 42.50 2.44 11.14
CA LYS A 122 43.67 3.32 11.18
C LYS A 122 43.87 3.98 12.55
N ALA A 123 42.78 4.42 13.18
CA ALA A 123 42.82 5.01 14.52
C ALA A 123 43.28 3.99 15.57
N TYR A 124 42.81 2.74 15.48
CA TYR A 124 43.25 1.66 16.34
C TYR A 124 44.74 1.33 16.15
N ASP A 125 45.19 1.18 14.90
CA ASP A 125 46.60 0.91 14.58
C ASP A 125 47.52 2.04 15.11
N ALA A 126 47.08 3.30 15.01
CA ALA A 126 47.81 4.46 15.55
C ALA A 126 47.88 4.46 17.08
N TYR A 127 46.77 4.12 17.76
CA TYR A 127 46.72 3.96 19.20
C TYR A 127 47.64 2.82 19.68
N GLU A 128 47.65 1.68 18.98
CA GLU A 128 48.51 0.55 19.30
C GLU A 128 50.01 0.90 19.12
N ALA A 129 50.35 1.64 18.06
CA ALA A 129 51.71 2.13 17.85
C ALA A 129 52.16 3.11 18.95
N GLN A 130 51.28 4.03 19.36
CA GLN A 130 51.56 4.98 20.45
C GLN A 130 51.80 4.24 21.77
N THR A 131 50.91 3.32 22.14
CA THR A 131 50.96 2.58 23.40
C THR A 131 52.17 1.64 23.49
N LYS A 132 52.49 0.90 22.41
CA LYS A 132 53.70 0.07 22.33
C LYS A 132 55.00 0.88 22.35
N GLY A 133 55.00 2.08 21.77
CA GLY A 133 56.15 2.99 21.81
C GLY A 133 56.41 3.59 23.20
N THR A 134 55.37 3.73 24.03
CA THR A 134 55.46 4.24 25.40
C THR A 134 55.85 3.19 26.46
N ASP A 135 55.89 1.89 26.13
CA ASP A 135 56.26 0.83 27.07
C ASP A 135 57.79 0.68 27.23
N LYS A 136 58.49 1.80 27.38
CA LYS A 136 59.86 1.82 27.87
C LYS A 136 59.85 2.01 29.38
N VAL A 137 60.02 0.88 30.07
CA VAL A 137 60.39 0.72 31.48
C VAL A 137 59.26 0.90 32.51
N ARG A 138 58.53 -0.19 32.78
CA ARG A 138 57.75 -0.35 34.01
C ARG A 138 58.72 -0.71 35.14
N TYR A 139 59.18 0.27 35.93
CA TYR A 139 59.97 0.02 37.14
C TYR A 139 59.16 -0.84 38.11
N LEU A 140 59.60 -2.08 38.32
CA LEU A 140 59.13 -2.90 39.44
C LEU A 140 59.88 -2.42 40.69
N PRO A 141 59.20 -1.98 41.75
CA PRO A 141 59.87 -1.65 43.00
C PRO A 141 60.47 -2.93 43.59
N THR A 142 61.79 -2.97 43.75
CA THR A 142 62.48 -3.99 44.52
C THR A 142 62.14 -3.80 46.00
N PHE A 143 61.46 -4.77 46.59
CA PHE A 143 61.17 -4.78 48.02
C PHE A 143 62.34 -5.43 48.77
N GLU A 144 62.88 -4.72 49.75
CA GLU A 144 63.80 -5.29 50.74
C GLU A 144 62.99 -5.98 51.85
N PRO A 145 63.29 -7.24 52.20
CA PRO A 145 62.61 -7.95 53.27
C PRO A 145 63.06 -7.43 54.64
N ILE A 146 62.09 -7.14 55.51
CA ILE A 146 62.32 -6.75 56.91
C ILE A 146 62.79 -7.99 57.69
N ARG A 147 63.93 -7.86 58.40
CA ARG A 147 64.50 -8.90 59.27
C ARG A 147 63.88 -8.91 60.66
#